data_AF-A0A3M1RIC1-F1
#
_entry.id   AF-A0A3M1RIC1-F1
#
_cell.length_a   1.000
_cell.length_b   1.000
_cell.length_c   1.000
_cell.angle_alpha   90.00
_cell.angle_beta   90.00
_cell.angle_gamma   90.00
#
_symmetry.space_group_name_H-M   'P 1'
#
loop_
_entity.id
_entity.type
_entity.pdbx_description
1 polymer ?
#
loop_
_entity_poly.entity_id
_entity_poly.type
_entity_poly.pdbx_seq_one_letter_code
_entity_poly.pdbx_strand_id
1 'polypeptide(L)'
;MNTVSDIHAARRCAKASEDTDMQRRSAVFPSCLASAFSQARRTAIIILSIAFVVTATGFVDAQRKARSPIRQWTHRDGKMTVDAALEAYAPGRVWLRRDDGRLFEIPRDTLSKEDQEYIAEIEKRDLASIKLAEGDDPLAVAYAPGRLVAKLHSRNVDESSGIAASIRFPGWFYTHNDSGNDSRLYRFDAAGREGGVFPLENVIAYDWEDVASFRRDGKPYILVADSGNNGLASEVQILHVIEEPDVPPPA
;
A
#
# COMPACT_ATOMS: atom_id res chain seq x y z
N MET A 1 -5.34 15.14 -55.87
CA MET A 1 -4.75 13.83 -56.22
C MET A 1 -3.56 13.62 -55.30
N ASN A 2 -3.72 12.69 -54.35
CA ASN A 2 -2.79 11.69 -53.77
C ASN A 2 -1.27 11.89 -53.99
N THR A 3 -0.33 11.60 -53.09
CA THR A 3 -0.25 10.78 -51.84
C THR A 3 1.24 10.80 -51.44
N VAL A 4 1.60 10.74 -50.15
CA VAL A 4 2.66 9.83 -49.61
C VAL A 4 2.42 9.66 -48.10
N SER A 5 2.38 8.40 -47.66
CA SER A 5 2.31 7.92 -46.27
C SER A 5 3.62 7.20 -45.92
N ASP A 6 3.90 7.07 -44.61
CA ASP A 6 4.51 5.89 -43.95
C ASP A 6 6.03 5.62 -44.12
N ILE A 7 6.82 5.06 -43.19
CA ILE A 7 6.79 4.70 -41.74
C ILE A 7 8.13 3.92 -41.44
N HIS A 8 8.51 3.75 -40.16
CA HIS A 8 9.43 2.76 -39.56
C HIS A 8 10.98 2.94 -39.63
N ALA A 9 11.59 3.14 -38.45
CA ALA A 9 12.94 2.68 -38.14
C ALA A 9 12.96 2.02 -36.75
N ALA A 10 13.22 0.71 -36.70
CA ALA A 10 13.52 -0.03 -35.48
C ALA A 10 14.54 -1.16 -35.76
N ARG A 11 15.43 -1.38 -34.77
CA ARG A 11 16.26 -2.56 -34.47
C ARG A 11 17.58 -2.79 -35.25
N ARG A 12 18.73 -2.69 -34.54
CA ARG A 12 19.46 -3.85 -33.93
C ARG A 12 20.84 -3.47 -33.36
N CYS A 13 21.15 -4.00 -32.17
CA CYS A 13 22.48 -4.13 -31.57
C CYS A 13 23.34 -5.17 -32.28
N ALA A 14 24.66 -4.97 -32.37
CA ALA A 14 25.70 -6.01 -32.27
C ALA A 14 27.14 -5.43 -32.26
N LYS A 15 27.95 -5.93 -31.30
CA LYS A 15 29.43 -6.16 -31.32
C LYS A 15 30.38 -4.97 -31.51
N ALA A 16 31.17 -4.63 -30.47
CA ALA A 16 32.55 -5.13 -30.20
C ALA A 16 33.55 -4.61 -31.26
N SER A 17 34.27 -3.51 -30.99
CA SER A 17 35.56 -3.41 -30.29
C SER A 17 36.75 -3.99 -31.07
N GLU A 18 37.34 -3.13 -31.91
CA GLU A 18 38.74 -3.10 -32.37
C GLU A 18 39.08 -1.59 -32.30
N ASP A 19 40.23 -1.08 -31.87
CA ASP A 19 41.59 -1.53 -32.02
C ASP A 19 42.51 -0.63 -31.15
N THR A 20 43.77 -1.06 -30.99
CA THR A 20 44.99 -0.34 -30.53
C THR A 20 45.36 -0.34 -29.05
N ASP A 21 46.05 -1.44 -28.70
CA ASP A 21 47.14 -1.57 -27.73
C ASP A 21 48.33 -0.64 -28.08
N MET A 22 48.95 0.03 -27.11
CA MET A 22 50.36 -0.14 -26.74
C MET A 22 50.84 0.89 -25.68
N GLN A 23 51.58 0.38 -24.69
CA GLN A 23 52.64 1.03 -23.88
C GLN A 23 52.30 1.65 -22.51
N ARG A 24 52.47 0.88 -21.41
CA ARG A 24 53.71 0.81 -20.59
C ARG A 24 53.47 0.14 -19.22
N ARG A 25 54.22 -0.96 -18.99
CA ARG A 25 54.89 -1.46 -17.76
C ARG A 25 54.23 -1.05 -16.41
N SER A 26 53.86 -1.99 -15.52
CA SER A 26 54.79 -2.68 -14.62
C SER A 26 54.13 -3.82 -13.83
N ALA A 27 54.79 -4.98 -13.83
CA ALA A 27 54.95 -6.03 -12.80
C ALA A 27 53.83 -6.44 -11.79
N VAL A 28 53.80 -7.77 -11.60
CA VAL A 28 53.47 -8.58 -10.39
C VAL A 28 52.16 -9.40 -10.44
N PHE A 29 52.34 -10.72 -10.57
CA PHE A 29 51.44 -11.83 -10.15
C PHE A 29 52.07 -12.47 -8.88
N PRO A 30 51.44 -13.39 -8.08
CA PRO A 30 50.06 -13.91 -7.99
C PRO A 30 49.50 -14.13 -6.53
N SER A 31 48.23 -14.58 -6.44
CA SER A 31 47.62 -15.51 -5.44
C SER A 31 47.41 -15.19 -3.93
N CYS A 32 46.19 -15.54 -3.47
CA CYS A 32 45.79 -16.11 -2.17
C CYS A 32 45.47 -15.23 -0.93
N LEU A 33 44.22 -15.43 -0.46
CA LEU A 33 43.73 -15.62 0.92
C LEU A 33 43.71 -14.46 1.95
N ALA A 34 42.53 -14.38 2.58
CA ALA A 34 42.23 -14.06 3.98
C ALA A 34 41.85 -12.62 4.37
N SER A 35 40.61 -12.52 4.91
CA SER A 35 40.22 -11.88 6.18
C SER A 35 40.54 -10.38 6.38
N ALA A 36 39.82 -9.54 7.11
CA ALA A 36 38.61 -9.56 7.91
C ALA A 36 38.66 -8.23 8.71
N PHE A 37 37.51 -7.59 8.94
CA PHE A 37 37.23 -6.63 10.03
C PHE A 37 37.82 -5.21 10.09
N SER A 38 36.86 -4.27 10.27
CA SER A 38 36.86 -3.04 11.09
C SER A 38 36.44 -1.83 10.24
N GLN A 39 35.37 -1.07 10.50
CA GLN A 39 34.70 -0.79 11.77
C GLN A 39 33.27 -0.27 11.50
N ALA A 40 32.37 -0.64 12.40
CA ALA A 40 30.97 -0.26 12.47
C ALA A 40 30.72 1.26 12.61
N ARG A 41 29.58 1.75 12.10
CA ARG A 41 28.46 2.27 12.92
C ARG A 41 27.30 2.84 12.07
N ARG A 42 26.13 2.22 12.27
CA ARG A 42 24.77 2.80 12.39
C ARG A 42 24.14 3.47 11.16
N THR A 43 23.23 2.74 10.49
CA THR A 43 21.90 3.29 10.18
C THR A 43 20.85 2.21 10.38
N ALA A 44 19.84 2.53 11.18
CA ALA A 44 18.86 1.61 11.73
C ALA A 44 17.96 1.00 10.64
N ILE A 45 17.75 -0.32 10.74
CA ILE A 45 16.58 -0.98 10.17
C ILE A 45 15.39 -0.48 11.00
N ILE A 46 14.69 0.52 10.47
CA ILE A 46 13.43 1.01 11.06
C ILE A 46 12.33 0.09 10.52
N ILE A 47 12.11 -1.02 11.23
CA ILE A 47 10.80 -1.66 11.28
C ILE A 47 10.02 -0.85 12.31
N LEU A 48 9.22 0.09 11.83
CA LEU A 48 8.26 0.84 12.65
C LEU A 48 6.99 0.94 11.81
N SER A 49 6.09 -0.05 11.94
CA SER A 49 5.00 0.01 12.92
C SER A 49 4.17 1.26 12.72
N ILE A 50 3.04 1.05 12.05
CA ILE A 50 1.95 2.00 11.86
C ILE A 50 1.66 2.72 13.19
N ALA A 51 2.17 3.95 13.30
CA ALA A 51 1.78 4.86 14.36
C ALA A 51 0.55 5.61 13.88
N PHE A 52 -0.62 5.17 14.36
CA PHE A 52 -1.83 5.98 14.34
C PHE A 52 -1.56 7.25 15.15
N VAL A 53 -1.36 8.38 14.48
CA VAL A 53 -1.49 9.71 15.09
C VAL A 53 -2.72 10.35 14.47
N VAL A 54 -3.87 10.05 15.07
CA VAL A 54 -5.07 10.87 14.94
C VAL A 54 -5.03 11.86 16.10
N THR A 55 -4.70 13.10 15.81
CA THR A 55 -5.03 14.24 16.67
C THR A 55 -6.07 15.08 15.99
N ALA A 56 -7.33 14.74 16.23
CA ALA A 56 -8.45 15.64 16.12
C ALA A 56 -9.48 15.18 17.16
N THR A 57 -9.52 15.91 18.26
CA THR A 57 -10.51 15.83 19.33
C THR A 57 -11.92 15.74 18.76
N GLY A 58 -12.63 14.63 19.00
CA GLY A 58 -14.07 14.55 18.72
C GLY A 58 -14.66 13.15 18.50
N PHE A 59 -13.84 12.14 18.18
CA PHE A 59 -14.31 10.76 18.00
C PHE A 59 -13.28 9.77 18.59
N VAL A 60 -13.23 9.68 19.91
CA VAL A 60 -12.55 8.57 20.60
C VAL A 60 -13.57 7.86 21.44
N ASP A 61 -14.37 7.02 20.79
CA ASP A 61 -14.90 5.81 21.42
C ASP A 61 -15.06 4.71 20.35
N ALA A 62 -14.10 4.65 19.42
CA ALA A 62 -13.87 3.46 18.62
C ALA A 62 -13.36 2.39 19.58
N GLN A 63 -14.31 1.61 20.10
CA GLN A 63 -14.17 0.38 20.87
C GLN A 63 -12.74 -0.16 20.87
N ARG A 64 -11.95 0.22 21.87
CA ARG A 64 -10.67 -0.44 22.14
C ARG A 64 -11.03 -1.85 22.59
N LYS A 65 -11.08 -2.81 21.66
CA LYS A 65 -11.39 -4.21 21.95
C LYS A 65 -10.57 -4.61 23.17
N ALA A 66 -11.25 -5.00 24.25
CA ALA A 66 -10.57 -5.33 25.50
C ALA A 66 -9.49 -6.38 25.20
N ARG A 67 -8.25 -6.10 25.65
CA ARG A 67 -7.12 -6.99 25.39
C ARG A 67 -7.43 -8.39 25.94
N SER A 68 -7.01 -9.41 25.22
CA SER A 68 -7.09 -10.79 25.71
C SER A 68 -6.35 -10.91 27.05
N PRO A 69 -6.86 -11.69 28.00
CA PRO A 69 -6.15 -11.94 29.25
C PRO A 69 -4.81 -12.63 28.99
N ILE A 70 -3.83 -12.38 29.86
CA ILE A 70 -2.59 -13.16 29.87
C ILE A 70 -2.93 -14.60 30.26
N ARG A 71 -2.43 -15.55 29.48
CA ARG A 71 -2.52 -16.99 29.75
C ARG A 71 -1.21 -17.67 29.38
N GLN A 72 -1.04 -18.90 29.83
CA GLN A 72 0.08 -19.73 29.44
C GLN A 72 -0.16 -20.34 28.05
N TRP A 73 0.84 -20.22 27.19
CA TRP A 73 0.92 -20.81 25.86
C TRP A 73 1.99 -21.88 25.86
N THR A 74 1.77 -22.97 25.16
CA THR A 74 2.61 -24.16 25.19
C THR A 74 3.06 -24.53 23.78
N HIS A 75 4.34 -24.83 23.60
CA HIS A 75 4.84 -25.36 22.35
C HIS A 75 4.33 -26.79 22.11
N ARG A 76 4.21 -27.23 20.86
CA ARG A 76 3.61 -28.52 20.47
C ARG A 76 4.29 -29.76 21.08
N ASP A 77 5.56 -29.63 21.47
CA ASP A 77 6.30 -30.70 22.14
C ASP A 77 6.10 -30.73 23.66
N GLY A 78 5.37 -29.76 24.22
CA GLY A 78 5.10 -29.62 25.65
C GLY A 78 6.29 -29.18 26.50
N LYS A 79 7.45 -28.90 25.90
CA LYS A 79 8.70 -28.61 26.64
C LYS A 79 8.87 -27.13 26.99
N MET A 80 8.20 -26.26 26.26
CA MET A 80 8.33 -24.81 26.41
C MET A 80 6.96 -24.20 26.62
N THR A 81 6.89 -23.27 27.58
CA THR A 81 5.70 -22.46 27.84
C THR A 81 6.06 -20.98 27.91
N VAL A 82 5.08 -20.12 27.67
CA VAL A 82 5.21 -18.67 27.83
C VAL A 82 3.89 -18.07 28.30
N ASP A 83 3.94 -17.21 29.31
CA ASP A 83 2.78 -16.45 29.74
C ASP A 83 2.69 -15.16 28.92
N ALA A 84 1.60 -15.02 28.16
CA ALA A 84 1.39 -13.88 27.27
C ALA A 84 -0.10 -13.65 26.97
N ALA A 85 -0.45 -12.44 26.60
CA ALA A 85 -1.75 -12.11 26.02
C ALA A 85 -1.74 -12.36 24.51
N LEU A 86 -2.85 -12.88 23.96
CA LEU A 86 -3.06 -12.90 22.51
C LEU A 86 -3.32 -11.48 22.01
N GLU A 87 -2.45 -10.98 21.15
CA GLU A 87 -2.60 -9.65 20.54
C GLU A 87 -3.30 -9.71 19.19
N ALA A 88 -2.90 -10.64 18.33
CA ALA A 88 -3.46 -10.81 16.99
C ALA A 88 -3.24 -12.24 16.48
N TYR A 89 -3.98 -12.63 15.44
CA TYR A 89 -3.85 -13.91 14.75
C TYR A 89 -4.13 -13.75 13.26
N ALA A 90 -3.51 -14.61 12.45
CA ALA A 90 -3.70 -14.71 11.00
C ALA A 90 -3.54 -16.18 10.58
N PRO A 91 -3.85 -16.55 9.32
CA PRO A 91 -3.57 -17.90 8.83
C PRO A 91 -2.11 -18.30 9.08
N GLY A 92 -1.92 -19.33 9.90
CA GLY A 92 -0.61 -19.88 10.26
C GLY A 92 0.23 -19.07 11.25
N ARG A 93 -0.21 -17.90 11.72
CA ARG A 93 0.61 -17.00 12.56
C ARG A 93 -0.17 -16.45 13.76
N VAL A 94 0.53 -16.27 14.86
CA VAL A 94 -0.02 -15.78 16.13
C VAL A 94 0.93 -14.76 16.72
N TRP A 95 0.42 -13.62 17.18
CA TRP A 95 1.20 -12.61 17.88
C TRP A 95 0.86 -12.58 19.35
N LEU A 96 1.86 -12.84 20.18
CA LEU A 96 1.73 -12.88 21.62
C LEU A 96 2.50 -11.72 22.25
N ARG A 97 1.90 -11.12 23.28
CA ARG A 97 2.50 -10.03 24.05
C ARG A 97 2.74 -10.46 25.48
N ARG A 98 4.00 -10.43 25.90
CA ARG A 98 4.36 -10.66 27.30
C ARG A 98 3.95 -9.49 28.19
N ASP A 99 3.97 -9.75 29.49
CA ASP A 99 3.75 -8.76 30.55
C ASP A 99 4.71 -7.56 30.48
N ASP A 100 5.96 -7.81 30.08
CA ASP A 100 6.98 -6.79 29.80
C ASP A 100 6.69 -5.92 28.57
N GLY A 101 5.60 -6.20 27.84
CA GLY A 101 5.17 -5.49 26.64
C GLY A 101 5.81 -6.00 25.34
N ARG A 102 6.74 -6.97 25.40
CA ARG A 102 7.38 -7.53 24.21
C ARG A 102 6.37 -8.32 23.39
N LEU A 103 6.24 -7.93 22.11
CA LEU A 103 5.46 -8.63 21.11
C LEU A 103 6.36 -9.60 20.34
N PHE A 104 5.87 -10.81 20.08
CA PHE A 104 6.58 -11.81 19.28
C PHE A 104 5.60 -12.67 18.49
N GLU A 105 6.04 -13.07 17.31
CA GLU A 105 5.30 -13.94 16.40
C GLU A 105 5.65 -15.41 16.68
N ILE A 106 4.64 -16.27 16.63
CA ILE A 106 4.79 -17.72 16.71
C ILE A 106 4.02 -18.35 15.55
N PRO A 107 4.64 -19.27 14.79
CA PRO A 107 3.91 -20.11 13.83
C PRO A 107 2.85 -20.95 14.55
N ARG A 108 1.59 -20.89 14.11
CA ARG A 108 0.45 -21.53 14.78
C ARG A 108 0.64 -23.04 14.92
N ASP A 109 1.28 -23.68 13.96
CA ASP A 109 1.56 -25.13 13.95
C ASP A 109 2.62 -25.57 14.97
N THR A 110 3.34 -24.62 15.57
CA THR A 110 4.30 -24.88 16.65
C THR A 110 3.66 -24.80 18.03
N LEU A 111 2.43 -24.33 18.15
CA LEU A 111 1.68 -24.30 19.40
C LEU A 111 1.05 -25.67 19.70
N SER A 112 0.75 -25.93 20.97
CA SER A 112 0.00 -27.10 21.40
C SER A 112 -1.39 -27.15 20.75
N LYS A 113 -2.00 -28.34 20.68
CA LYS A 113 -3.35 -28.48 20.12
C LYS A 113 -4.38 -27.64 20.88
N GLU A 114 -4.27 -27.61 22.21
CA GLU A 114 -5.14 -26.81 23.09
C GLU A 114 -5.04 -25.31 22.76
N ASP A 115 -3.83 -24.80 22.54
CA ASP A 115 -3.64 -23.39 22.18
C ASP A 115 -4.15 -23.08 20.76
N GLN A 116 -3.99 -24.01 19.82
CA GLN A 116 -4.55 -23.88 18.48
C GLN A 116 -6.09 -23.87 18.48
N GLU A 117 -6.71 -24.67 19.34
CA GLU A 117 -8.16 -24.72 19.56
C GLU A 117 -8.66 -23.45 20.24
N TYR A 118 -7.94 -22.94 21.25
CA TYR A 118 -8.24 -21.66 21.88
C TYR A 118 -8.29 -20.51 20.86
N ILE A 119 -7.31 -20.44 19.96
CA ILE A 119 -7.32 -19.45 18.87
C ILE A 119 -8.51 -19.67 17.93
N ALA A 120 -8.84 -20.93 17.60
CA ALA A 120 -9.97 -21.24 16.72
C ALA A 120 -11.32 -20.79 17.32
N GLU A 121 -11.49 -20.92 18.64
CA GLU A 121 -12.70 -20.44 19.31
C GLU A 121 -12.78 -18.91 19.35
N ILE A 122 -11.65 -18.21 19.52
CA ILE A 122 -11.60 -16.75 19.37
C ILE A 122 -11.95 -16.35 17.94
N GLU A 123 -11.33 -17.00 16.96
CA GLU A 123 -11.58 -16.75 15.53
C GLU A 123 -13.06 -16.96 15.18
N LYS A 124 -13.66 -18.05 15.65
CA LYS A 124 -15.08 -18.33 15.48
C LYS A 124 -15.96 -17.29 16.17
N ARG A 125 -15.60 -16.87 17.40
CA ARG A 125 -16.33 -15.82 18.13
C ARG A 125 -16.23 -14.48 17.41
N ASP A 126 -15.04 -14.14 16.92
CA ASP A 126 -14.79 -12.91 16.18
C ASP A 126 -15.58 -12.89 14.88
N LEU A 127 -15.55 -14.00 14.11
CA LEU A 127 -16.39 -14.20 12.93
C LEU A 127 -17.89 -14.13 13.26
N ALA A 128 -18.33 -14.70 14.37
CA ALA A 128 -19.73 -14.62 14.81
C ALA A 128 -20.11 -13.21 15.30
N SER A 129 -19.15 -12.43 15.82
CA SER A 129 -19.33 -11.03 16.19
C SER A 129 -19.34 -10.10 14.98
N ILE A 130 -18.81 -10.54 13.83
CA ILE A 130 -19.05 -9.95 12.50
C ILE A 130 -20.44 -10.35 11.98
N LYS A 131 -21.40 -10.66 12.85
CA LYS A 131 -22.81 -10.51 12.49
C LYS A 131 -23.05 -9.02 12.28
N LEU A 132 -23.11 -8.63 11.01
CA LEU A 132 -23.86 -7.44 10.59
C LEU A 132 -25.18 -7.42 11.37
N ALA A 133 -25.55 -6.28 11.95
CA ALA A 133 -26.83 -6.18 12.63
C ALA A 133 -27.95 -6.66 11.69
N GLU A 134 -28.97 -7.33 12.22
CA GLU A 134 -30.15 -7.69 11.42
C GLU A 134 -30.73 -6.40 10.82
N GLY A 135 -30.63 -6.22 9.50
CA GLY A 135 -31.00 -4.98 8.79
C GLY A 135 -29.84 -4.15 8.24
N ASP A 136 -28.61 -4.38 8.69
CA ASP A 136 -27.38 -3.81 8.14
C ASP A 136 -26.74 -4.77 7.13
N ASP A 137 -27.53 -5.39 6.26
CA ASP A 137 -26.96 -6.04 5.08
C ASP A 137 -26.43 -4.92 4.17
N PRO A 138 -25.10 -4.76 3.97
CA PRO A 138 -24.57 -3.76 3.06
C PRO A 138 -25.02 -3.99 1.61
N LEU A 139 -25.53 -5.19 1.29
CA LEU A 139 -26.19 -5.51 0.03
C LEU A 139 -27.69 -5.13 0.02
N ALA A 140 -28.29 -4.86 1.18
CA ALA A 140 -29.67 -4.35 1.30
C ALA A 140 -29.76 -2.83 1.09
N VAL A 141 -28.63 -2.13 0.89
CA VAL A 141 -28.66 -0.78 0.33
C VAL A 141 -29.19 -0.89 -1.10
N ALA A 142 -30.47 -0.58 -1.27
CA ALA A 142 -31.08 -0.49 -2.58
C ALA A 142 -30.49 0.71 -3.33
N TYR A 143 -29.48 0.46 -4.16
CA TYR A 143 -28.97 1.47 -5.09
C TYR A 143 -30.04 1.76 -6.15
N ALA A 144 -30.29 3.05 -6.38
CA ALA A 144 -31.03 3.45 -7.57
C ALA A 144 -30.23 3.04 -8.83
N PRO A 145 -30.90 2.83 -9.98
CA PRO A 145 -30.19 2.61 -11.23
C PRO A 145 -29.12 3.69 -11.45
N GLY A 146 -27.95 3.27 -11.92
CA GLY A 146 -26.88 4.20 -12.27
C GLY A 146 -27.39 5.24 -13.28
N ARG A 147 -27.10 6.51 -13.00
CA ARG A 147 -27.42 7.62 -13.90
C ARG A 147 -26.12 8.19 -14.44
N LEU A 148 -26.01 8.28 -15.77
CA LEU A 148 -24.90 9.00 -16.39
C LEU A 148 -25.01 10.49 -16.01
N VAL A 149 -24.03 10.97 -15.24
CA VAL A 149 -23.92 12.39 -14.86
C VAL A 149 -23.09 13.16 -15.88
N ALA A 150 -21.91 12.64 -16.21
CA ALA A 150 -20.99 13.22 -17.17
C ALA A 150 -20.13 12.13 -17.83
N LYS A 151 -19.48 12.49 -18.94
CA LYS A 151 -18.36 11.74 -19.51
C LYS A 151 -17.12 12.59 -19.42
N LEU A 152 -15.99 12.00 -19.00
CA LEU A 152 -14.72 12.71 -19.01
C LEU A 152 -14.34 13.04 -20.45
N HIS A 153 -14.00 14.30 -20.71
CA HIS A 153 -13.63 14.76 -22.05
C HIS A 153 -12.20 14.34 -22.42
N SER A 154 -11.33 14.20 -21.43
CA SER A 154 -9.93 13.86 -21.64
C SER A 154 -9.78 12.42 -22.05
N ARG A 155 -9.11 12.18 -23.19
CA ARG A 155 -8.78 10.81 -23.64
C ARG A 155 -7.61 10.21 -22.87
N ASN A 156 -6.94 11.01 -22.04
CA ASN A 156 -5.89 10.54 -21.14
C ASN A 156 -6.46 9.78 -19.93
N VAL A 157 -7.79 9.81 -19.74
CA VAL A 157 -8.49 9.03 -18.72
C VAL A 157 -9.38 8.00 -19.42
N ASP A 158 -8.84 6.80 -19.64
CA ASP A 158 -9.51 5.69 -20.32
C ASP A 158 -9.84 4.52 -19.39
N GLU A 159 -9.40 4.58 -18.13
CA GLU A 159 -9.57 3.51 -17.13
C GLU A 159 -9.64 4.04 -15.69
N SER A 160 -10.54 5.00 -15.46
CA SER A 160 -10.77 5.60 -14.12
C SER A 160 -11.21 4.56 -13.08
N SER A 161 -10.44 4.36 -11.99
CA SER A 161 -10.80 3.46 -10.88
C SER A 161 -11.25 4.16 -9.58
N GLY A 162 -11.00 5.46 -9.41
CA GLY A 162 -11.42 6.23 -8.22
C GLY A 162 -11.96 7.64 -8.49
N ILE A 163 -12.64 8.25 -7.50
CA ILE A 163 -13.08 9.65 -7.57
C ILE A 163 -13.05 10.34 -6.21
N ALA A 164 -12.38 11.50 -6.14
CA ALA A 164 -12.34 12.35 -4.94
C ALA A 164 -12.80 13.77 -5.25
N ALA A 165 -13.66 14.35 -4.40
CA ALA A 165 -14.01 15.77 -4.53
C ALA A 165 -12.83 16.66 -4.10
N SER A 166 -12.56 17.71 -4.87
CA SER A 166 -11.60 18.75 -4.50
C SER A 166 -12.09 19.49 -3.25
N ILE A 167 -11.20 19.67 -2.28
CA ILE A 167 -11.49 20.44 -1.08
C ILE A 167 -11.20 21.92 -1.30
N ARG A 168 -10.15 22.25 -2.06
CA ARG A 168 -9.79 23.64 -2.42
C ARG A 168 -10.77 24.27 -3.40
N PHE A 169 -11.25 23.50 -4.37
CA PHE A 169 -12.01 24.00 -5.51
C PHE A 169 -13.35 23.26 -5.63
N PRO A 170 -14.41 23.71 -4.92
CA PRO A 170 -15.73 23.09 -5.00
C PRO A 170 -16.23 22.94 -6.45
N GLY A 171 -16.80 21.78 -6.76
CA GLY A 171 -17.28 21.43 -8.10
C GLY A 171 -16.24 20.76 -9.00
N TRP A 172 -15.01 20.62 -8.52
CA TRP A 172 -13.94 19.85 -9.16
C TRP A 172 -13.69 18.53 -8.44
N PHE A 173 -13.19 17.56 -9.19
CA PHE A 173 -12.95 16.19 -8.75
C PHE A 173 -11.61 15.70 -9.29
N TYR A 174 -11.02 14.73 -8.62
CA TYR A 174 -9.79 14.05 -9.02
C TYR A 174 -10.08 12.57 -9.30
N THR A 175 -9.42 12.01 -10.30
CA THR A 175 -9.37 10.57 -10.63
C THR A 175 -7.93 10.19 -11.01
N HIS A 176 -7.68 8.90 -11.19
CA HIS A 176 -6.48 8.30 -11.77
C HIS A 176 -6.89 7.15 -12.69
N ASN A 177 -5.97 6.76 -13.56
CA ASN A 177 -6.10 5.50 -14.30
C ASN A 177 -5.65 4.34 -13.41
N ASP A 178 -6.30 3.18 -13.57
CA ASP A 178 -5.99 1.94 -12.87
C ASP A 178 -4.72 1.26 -13.43
N SER A 179 -4.51 1.34 -14.75
CA SER A 179 -3.35 0.74 -15.41
C SER A 179 -2.44 1.77 -16.10
N GLY A 180 -1.50 1.30 -16.92
CA GLY A 180 -0.51 2.14 -17.60
C GLY A 180 0.68 2.60 -16.75
N ASN A 181 0.65 2.36 -15.43
CA ASN A 181 1.70 2.74 -14.46
C ASN A 181 2.03 4.24 -14.44
N ASP A 182 1.09 5.09 -14.86
CA ASP A 182 1.25 6.54 -14.87
C ASP A 182 0.83 7.12 -13.50
N SER A 183 1.80 7.56 -12.71
CA SER A 183 1.58 8.21 -11.41
C SER A 183 1.04 9.63 -11.56
N ARG A 184 -0.19 9.76 -12.07
CA ARG A 184 -0.84 11.05 -12.37
C ARG A 184 -2.25 11.10 -11.81
N LEU A 185 -2.60 12.24 -11.24
CA LEU A 185 -3.99 12.61 -10.94
C LEU A 185 -4.55 13.48 -12.06
N TYR A 186 -5.79 13.22 -12.44
CA TYR A 186 -6.53 13.98 -13.44
C TYR A 186 -7.66 14.74 -12.76
N ARG A 187 -7.70 16.06 -12.91
CA ARG A 187 -8.78 16.88 -12.38
C ARG A 187 -9.85 17.12 -13.45
N PHE A 188 -11.11 17.08 -13.06
CA PHE A 188 -12.25 17.38 -13.94
C PHE A 188 -13.42 17.98 -13.15
N ASP A 189 -14.36 18.62 -13.83
CA ASP A 189 -15.54 19.21 -13.19
C ASP A 189 -16.79 18.32 -13.30
N ALA A 190 -17.92 18.78 -12.73
CA ALA A 190 -19.19 18.05 -12.78
C ALA A 190 -19.75 17.82 -14.21
N ALA A 191 -19.23 18.51 -15.23
CA ALA A 191 -19.58 18.31 -16.63
C ALA A 191 -18.58 17.42 -17.37
N GLY A 192 -17.51 16.96 -16.71
CA GLY A 192 -16.44 16.13 -17.29
C GLY A 192 -15.36 16.93 -18.02
N ARG A 193 -15.36 18.26 -17.89
CA ARG A 193 -14.34 19.14 -18.49
C ARG A 193 -13.02 18.98 -17.75
N GLU A 194 -11.92 18.92 -18.49
CA GLU A 194 -10.58 18.76 -17.93
C GLU A 194 -10.13 20.01 -17.16
N GLY A 195 -9.57 19.79 -15.97
CA GLY A 195 -9.07 20.81 -15.05
C GLY A 195 -7.57 20.75 -14.78
N GLY A 196 -6.85 19.84 -15.46
CA GLY A 196 -5.41 19.67 -15.38
C GLY A 196 -4.96 18.24 -15.06
N VAL A 197 -3.68 17.97 -15.34
CA VAL A 197 -2.98 16.72 -15.05
C VAL A 197 -1.86 17.00 -14.04
N PHE A 198 -1.81 16.21 -12.98
CA PHE A 198 -0.91 16.41 -11.84
C PHE A 198 -0.04 15.16 -11.67
N PRO A 199 1.16 15.12 -12.28
CA PRO A 199 2.10 14.03 -12.06
C PRO A 199 2.67 14.07 -10.64
N LEU A 200 2.81 12.91 -10.03
CA LEU A 200 3.48 12.74 -8.74
C LEU A 200 4.94 12.38 -8.99
N GLU A 201 5.84 13.30 -8.65
CA GLU A 201 7.27 13.08 -8.80
C GLU A 201 7.77 12.01 -7.83
N ASN A 202 8.67 11.15 -8.31
CA ASN A 202 9.29 10.07 -7.54
C ASN A 202 8.30 9.04 -6.98
N VAL A 203 7.12 8.93 -7.59
CA VAL A 203 6.13 7.90 -7.29
C VAL A 203 6.01 6.96 -8.48
N ILE A 204 6.08 5.66 -8.21
CA ILE A 204 5.74 4.61 -9.15
C ILE A 204 4.32 4.16 -8.76
N ALA A 205 3.38 4.19 -9.70
CA ALA A 205 2.05 3.62 -9.51
C ALA A 205 2.12 2.13 -9.82
N TYR A 206 2.02 1.27 -8.80
CA TYR A 206 2.09 -0.17 -8.98
C TYR A 206 0.72 -0.76 -9.34
N ASP A 207 -0.31 -0.43 -8.56
CA ASP A 207 -1.68 -0.91 -8.74
C ASP A 207 -2.64 0.06 -8.00
N TRP A 208 -2.87 1.23 -8.59
CA TRP A 208 -3.68 2.30 -7.98
C TRP A 208 -5.17 2.01 -8.13
N GLU A 209 -5.86 1.84 -7.01
CA GLU A 209 -7.25 1.37 -7.00
C GLU A 209 -8.26 2.45 -6.61
N ASP A 210 -7.86 3.40 -5.75
CA ASP A 210 -8.79 4.42 -5.26
C ASP A 210 -8.11 5.75 -4.90
N VAL A 211 -8.91 6.81 -4.86
CA VAL A 211 -8.51 8.15 -4.45
C VAL A 211 -9.57 8.78 -3.54
N ALA A 212 -9.10 9.40 -2.45
CA ALA A 212 -9.93 10.12 -1.50
C ALA A 212 -9.37 11.52 -1.23
N SER A 213 -10.20 12.42 -0.72
CA SER A 213 -9.77 13.73 -0.20
C SER A 213 -10.10 13.85 1.28
N PHE A 214 -9.20 14.51 2.02
CA PHE A 214 -9.38 14.72 3.46
C PHE A 214 -8.67 15.99 3.94
N ARG A 215 -8.96 16.40 5.18
CA ARG A 215 -8.23 17.48 5.85
C ARG A 215 -7.33 16.92 6.93
N ARG A 216 -6.11 17.46 7.02
CA ARG A 216 -5.19 17.25 8.14
C ARG A 216 -4.61 18.60 8.55
N ASP A 217 -4.72 18.93 9.83
CA ASP A 217 -4.22 20.19 10.39
C ASP A 217 -4.73 21.43 9.62
N GLY A 218 -6.00 21.40 9.20
CA GLY A 218 -6.66 22.47 8.44
C GLY A 218 -6.30 22.52 6.95
N LYS A 219 -5.33 21.73 6.48
CA LYS A 219 -4.92 21.66 5.09
C LYS A 219 -5.63 20.55 4.32
N PRO A 220 -5.94 20.77 3.04
CA PRO A 220 -6.53 19.76 2.17
C PRO A 220 -5.47 18.81 1.61
N TYR A 221 -5.79 17.52 1.60
CA TYR A 221 -4.96 16.44 1.08
C TYR A 221 -5.76 15.53 0.17
N ILE A 222 -5.05 14.93 -0.78
CA ILE A 222 -5.50 13.80 -1.58
C ILE A 222 -4.73 12.57 -1.08
N LEU A 223 -5.47 11.47 -0.87
CA LEU A 223 -4.93 10.17 -0.55
C LEU A 223 -5.14 9.26 -1.76
N VAL A 224 -4.09 8.61 -2.24
CA VAL A 224 -4.17 7.59 -3.29
C VAL A 224 -3.79 6.24 -2.72
N ALA A 225 -4.61 5.23 -3.00
CA ALA A 225 -4.42 3.86 -2.58
C ALA A 225 -3.74 3.05 -3.70
N ASP A 226 -2.45 2.75 -3.50
CA ASP A 226 -1.71 1.77 -4.29
C ASP A 226 -1.85 0.42 -3.59
N SER A 227 -2.95 -0.27 -3.88
CA SER A 227 -3.44 -1.41 -3.09
C SER A 227 -3.98 -2.56 -3.92
N GLY A 228 -3.89 -2.47 -5.25
CA GLY A 228 -4.39 -3.50 -6.13
C GLY A 228 -3.62 -4.81 -6.00
N ASN A 229 -4.22 -5.85 -6.56
CA ASN A 229 -3.73 -7.22 -6.43
C ASN A 229 -3.77 -8.00 -7.76
N ASN A 230 -3.56 -7.32 -8.90
CA ASN A 230 -3.69 -7.84 -10.27
C ASN A 230 -2.68 -8.96 -10.68
N GLY A 231 -2.51 -9.98 -9.84
CA GLY A 231 -1.71 -11.18 -10.06
C GLY A 231 -0.35 -11.18 -9.36
N LEU A 232 0.05 -10.07 -8.74
CA LEU A 232 1.18 -10.00 -7.84
C LEU A 232 0.63 -10.08 -6.42
N ALA A 233 1.13 -11.01 -5.62
CA ALA A 233 0.95 -10.94 -4.17
C ALA A 233 1.69 -9.69 -3.68
N SER A 234 1.06 -8.52 -3.78
CA SER A 234 1.67 -7.28 -3.34
C SER A 234 1.67 -7.32 -1.82
N GLU A 235 2.80 -7.69 -1.23
CA GLU A 235 3.03 -7.62 0.22
C GLU A 235 2.99 -6.16 0.73
N VAL A 236 2.96 -5.18 -0.18
CA VAL A 236 3.03 -3.76 0.11
C VAL A 236 1.79 -3.06 -0.43
N GLN A 237 1.02 -2.48 0.48
CA GLN A 237 -0.03 -1.50 0.19
C GLN A 237 0.52 -0.13 0.56
N ILE A 238 0.55 0.79 -0.39
CA ILE A 238 1.08 2.15 -0.19
C ILE A 238 -0.06 3.14 -0.21
N LEU A 239 -0.03 4.06 0.75
CA LEU A 239 -0.92 5.21 0.82
C LEU A 239 -0.12 6.46 0.48
N HIS A 240 -0.33 7.02 -0.71
CA HIS A 240 0.30 8.27 -1.11
C HIS A 240 -0.52 9.45 -0.58
N VAL A 241 0.04 10.20 0.35
CA VAL A 241 -0.60 11.40 0.92
C VAL A 241 0.02 12.65 0.28
N ILE A 242 -0.78 13.38 -0.48
CA ILE A 242 -0.35 14.53 -1.28
C ILE A 242 -1.14 15.76 -0.82
N GLU A 243 -0.47 16.86 -0.52
CA GLU A 243 -1.21 18.12 -0.28
C GLU A 243 -1.95 18.50 -1.57
N GLU A 244 -3.24 18.81 -1.47
CA GLU A 244 -4.04 19.11 -2.66
C GLU A 244 -3.39 20.28 -3.43
N PRO A 245 -3.14 20.16 -4.75
CA PRO A 245 -2.45 21.18 -5.53
C PRO A 245 -3.16 22.54 -5.47
N ASP A 246 -2.43 23.59 -5.12
CA ASP A 246 -2.94 24.96 -5.10
C ASP A 246 -2.85 25.64 -6.48
N VAL A 247 -3.37 24.94 -7.50
CA VAL A 247 -3.42 25.42 -8.89
C VAL A 247 -4.88 25.68 -9.23
N PRO A 248 -5.30 26.94 -9.44
CA PRO A 248 -6.67 27.24 -9.82
C PRO A 248 -7.12 26.48 -11.07
N PRO A 249 -8.39 26.05 -11.12
CA PRO A 249 -8.93 25.45 -12.33
C PRO A 249 -8.98 26.44 -13.50
N PRO A 250 -8.99 25.95 -14.75
CA PRO A 250 -9.23 26.80 -15.91
C PRO A 250 -10.60 27.50 -15.82
N ALA A 251 -10.67 28.70 -16.39
CA ALA A 251 -11.86 29.56 -16.41
C ALA A 251 -13.00 28.97 -17.27
#